data_AF-A0A527GGP5-F1
#
_entry.id   AF-A0A527GGP5-F1
#
_cell.length_a   1.000
_cell.length_b   1.000
_cell.length_c   1.000
_cell.angle_alpha   90.00
_cell.angle_beta   90.00
_cell.angle_gamma   90.00
#
_symmetry.space_group_name_H-M   'P 1'
#
loop_
_entity.id
_entity.type
_entity.pdbx_description
1 polymer ?
#
loop_
_entity_poly.entity_id
_entity_poly.type
_entity_poly.pdbx_seq_one_letter_code
_entity_poly.pdbx_strand_id
1 'polypeptide(L)'
;MSTVEKEVAAGRGSARAVAIASSLGRFLVIAITTYLGLLAVTFFIGRVIPIDPVLAVLGDRAPANVVERTRREMGLDLPLIEQFYIYVKNALNGNFGISVLTTNPVMTDIRRALPATTELATLGTLIGALFGVPLGVLAAVKRGSLIDQIVRIIGLIGYSVPIFWLGLLALVLFYAKLQWVAFPARLDVVYEYTFTPITGFYLLDSAMQG
;
A
#
# COMPACT_ATOMS: atom_id res chain seq x y z
N MET A 1 20.78 48.12 -7.27
CA MET A 1 20.97 46.79 -6.67
C MET A 1 22.45 46.58 -6.47
N SER A 2 22.93 46.55 -5.23
CA SER A 2 24.37 46.59 -4.92
C SER A 2 25.01 45.21 -5.14
N THR A 3 26.32 45.18 -5.36
CA THR A 3 27.11 43.94 -5.48
C THR A 3 26.91 43.00 -4.29
N VAL A 4 26.71 43.57 -3.09
CA VAL A 4 26.45 42.86 -1.84
C VAL A 4 25.11 42.11 -1.87
N GLU A 5 24.06 42.67 -2.49
CA GLU A 5 22.76 41.99 -2.61
C GLU A 5 22.82 40.77 -3.52
N LYS A 6 23.64 40.82 -4.58
CA LYS A 6 23.84 39.69 -5.50
C LYS A 6 24.61 38.55 -4.83
N GLU A 7 25.62 38.88 -4.02
CA GLU A 7 26.43 37.92 -3.28
C GLU A 7 25.62 37.18 -2.20
N VAL A 8 24.79 37.91 -1.44
CA VAL A 8 23.90 37.34 -0.43
C VAL A 8 22.79 36.48 -1.06
N ALA A 9 22.25 36.88 -2.21
CA ALA A 9 21.27 36.08 -2.95
C ALA A 9 21.87 34.78 -3.51
N ALA A 10 23.10 34.83 -4.04
CA ALA A 10 23.83 33.67 -4.54
C ALA A 10 24.17 32.67 -3.42
N GLY A 11 24.61 33.15 -2.25
CA GLY A 11 24.88 32.30 -1.08
C GLY A 11 23.64 31.58 -0.54
N ARG A 12 22.47 32.24 -0.56
CA ARG A 12 21.19 31.63 -0.16
C ARG A 12 20.71 30.56 -1.16
N GLY A 13 20.99 30.73 -2.45
CA GLY A 13 20.68 29.74 -3.49
C GLY A 13 21.52 28.47 -3.36
N SER A 14 22.84 28.63 -3.15
CA SER A 14 23.76 27.51 -2.92
C SER A 14 23.42 26.74 -1.64
N ALA A 15 23.15 27.42 -0.53
CA ALA A 15 22.76 26.78 0.73
C ALA A 15 21.44 26.00 0.62
N ARG A 16 20.45 26.51 -0.13
CA ARG A 16 19.19 25.80 -0.42
C ARG A 16 19.41 24.58 -1.30
N ALA A 17 20.23 24.68 -2.35
CA ALA A 17 20.55 23.55 -3.23
C ALA A 17 21.26 22.42 -2.46
N VAL A 18 22.22 22.77 -1.59
CA VAL A 18 22.90 21.81 -0.71
C VAL A 18 21.94 21.20 0.32
N ALA A 19 21.03 21.99 0.90
CA ALA A 19 20.01 21.47 1.81
C ALA A 19 19.04 20.50 1.12
N ILE A 20 18.62 20.79 -0.11
CA ILE A 20 17.75 19.91 -0.92
C ILE A 20 18.50 18.63 -1.31
N ALA A 21 19.74 18.74 -1.80
CA ALA A 21 20.57 17.59 -2.15
C ALA A 21 20.84 16.69 -0.94
N SER A 22 21.13 17.26 0.22
CA SER A 22 21.34 16.50 1.46
C SER A 22 20.05 15.81 1.94
N SER A 23 18.90 16.47 1.79
CA SER A 23 17.58 15.91 2.12
C SER A 23 17.20 14.77 1.17
N LEU A 24 17.45 14.92 -0.13
CA LEU A 24 17.26 13.88 -1.14
C LEU A 24 18.18 12.68 -0.88
N GLY A 25 19.46 12.93 -0.58
CA GLY A 25 20.41 11.86 -0.24
C GLY A 25 19.96 11.08 0.99
N ARG A 26 19.55 11.78 2.06
CA ARG A 26 18.99 11.15 3.26
C ARG A 26 17.74 10.34 2.95
N PHE A 27 16.83 10.89 2.15
CA PHE A 27 15.61 10.18 1.74
C PHE A 27 15.94 8.91 0.96
N LEU A 28 16.85 8.97 -0.01
CA LEU A 28 17.26 7.81 -0.80
C LEU A 28 17.91 6.73 0.07
N VAL A 29 18.77 7.11 1.02
CA VAL A 29 19.38 6.14 1.96
C VAL A 29 18.31 5.46 2.80
N ILE A 30 17.35 6.23 3.35
CA ILE A 30 16.24 5.67 4.12
C ILE A 30 15.40 4.74 3.24
N ALA A 31 15.02 5.17 2.04
CA ALA A 31 14.20 4.40 1.12
C ALA A 31 14.90 3.08 0.74
N ILE A 32 16.16 3.13 0.28
CA ILE A 32 16.92 1.95 -0.12
C ILE A 32 17.08 0.99 1.07
N THR A 33 17.45 1.49 2.25
CA THR A 33 17.60 0.67 3.45
C THR A 33 16.27 0.02 3.85
N THR A 34 15.17 0.76 3.76
CA THR A 34 13.83 0.25 4.07
C THR A 34 13.39 -0.83 3.09
N TYR A 35 13.58 -0.60 1.78
CA TYR A 35 13.24 -1.58 0.76
C TYR A 35 14.12 -2.83 0.82
N LEU A 36 15.43 -2.68 1.04
CA LEU A 36 16.32 -3.82 1.25
C LEU A 36 15.95 -4.61 2.50
N GLY A 37 15.63 -3.92 3.61
CA GLY A 37 15.12 -4.55 4.83
C GLY A 37 13.81 -5.30 4.59
N LEU A 38 12.87 -4.68 3.87
CA LEU A 38 11.61 -5.31 3.49
C LEU A 38 11.84 -6.56 2.63
N LEU A 39 12.68 -6.47 1.58
CA LEU A 39 13.02 -7.61 0.72
C LEU A 39 13.70 -8.74 1.50
N ALA A 40 14.58 -8.41 2.46
CA ALA A 40 15.21 -9.40 3.31
C ALA A 40 14.18 -10.09 4.20
N VAL A 41 13.32 -9.33 4.88
CA VAL A 41 12.26 -9.87 5.75
C VAL A 41 11.31 -10.75 4.94
N THR A 42 10.81 -10.29 3.79
CA THR A 42 9.90 -11.09 2.95
C THR A 42 10.58 -12.33 2.39
N PHE A 43 11.84 -12.23 1.99
CA PHE A 43 12.65 -13.36 1.55
C PHE A 43 12.75 -14.42 2.65
N PHE A 44 13.18 -14.03 3.86
CA PHE A 44 13.36 -14.95 4.97
C PHE A 44 12.05 -15.56 5.47
N ILE A 45 10.96 -14.79 5.54
CA ILE A 45 9.63 -15.32 5.89
C ILE A 45 9.28 -16.49 4.96
N GLY A 46 9.49 -16.33 3.65
CA GLY A 46 9.23 -17.40 2.68
C GLY A 46 10.09 -18.65 2.84
N ARG A 47 11.22 -18.59 3.57
CA ARG A 47 12.13 -19.74 3.81
C ARG A 47 12.01 -20.32 5.23
N VAL A 48 11.47 -19.54 6.17
CA VAL A 48 11.23 -19.96 7.56
C VAL A 48 9.87 -20.67 7.68
N ILE A 49 8.90 -20.32 6.83
CA ILE A 49 7.62 -21.01 6.80
C ILE A 49 7.85 -22.50 6.49
N PRO A 50 7.31 -23.43 7.30
CA PRO A 50 7.49 -24.87 7.14
C PRO A 50 6.59 -25.42 6.01
N ILE A 51 6.66 -24.82 4.83
CA ILE A 51 5.96 -25.22 3.63
C ILE A 51 7.03 -25.37 2.55
N ASP A 52 7.15 -26.55 1.96
CA ASP A 52 8.08 -26.74 0.84
C ASP A 52 7.54 -25.95 -0.37
N PRO A 53 8.23 -24.90 -0.84
CA PRO A 53 7.77 -24.07 -1.95
C PRO A 53 7.62 -24.87 -3.26
N VAL A 54 8.36 -25.98 -3.42
CA VAL A 54 8.24 -26.87 -4.57
C VAL A 54 6.92 -27.64 -4.51
N LEU A 55 6.57 -28.18 -3.34
CA LEU A 55 5.30 -28.90 -3.15
C LEU A 55 4.10 -27.94 -3.12
N ALA A 56 4.28 -26.70 -2.66
CA ALA A 56 3.24 -25.67 -2.75
C ALA A 56 2.85 -25.37 -4.21
N VAL A 57 3.79 -25.52 -5.15
CA VAL A 57 3.53 -25.31 -6.58
C VAL A 57 3.08 -26.59 -7.29
N LEU A 58 3.71 -27.73 -7.01
CA LEU A 58 3.44 -28.99 -7.72
C LEU A 58 2.34 -29.85 -7.07
N GLY A 59 1.99 -29.59 -5.82
CA GLY A 59 1.12 -30.41 -4.99
C GLY A 59 1.83 -31.65 -4.41
N ASP A 60 1.24 -32.21 -3.34
CA ASP A 60 1.84 -33.31 -2.56
C ASP A 60 2.03 -34.64 -3.32
N ARG A 61 1.48 -34.75 -4.53
CA ARG A 61 1.51 -35.98 -5.36
C ARG A 61 2.51 -35.90 -6.53
N ALA A 62 3.33 -34.85 -6.59
CA ALA A 62 4.29 -34.68 -7.67
C ALA A 62 5.36 -35.78 -7.65
N PRO A 63 5.70 -36.40 -8.80
CA PRO A 63 6.72 -37.43 -8.83
C PRO A 63 8.11 -36.84 -8.50
N ALA A 64 8.94 -37.61 -7.79
CA ALA A 64 10.18 -37.12 -7.17
C ALA A 64 11.17 -36.48 -8.17
N ASN A 65 11.21 -36.99 -9.42
CA ASN A 65 12.05 -36.42 -10.47
C ASN A 65 11.61 -35.00 -10.89
N VAL A 66 10.32 -34.69 -10.81
CA VAL A 66 9.78 -33.35 -11.10
C VAL A 66 10.08 -32.41 -9.93
N VAL A 67 9.90 -32.88 -8.69
CA VAL A 67 10.22 -32.11 -7.47
C VAL A 67 11.68 -31.67 -7.48
N GLU A 68 12.62 -32.58 -7.69
CA GLU A 68 14.06 -32.24 -7.68
C GLU A 68 14.45 -31.31 -8.82
N ARG A 69 13.84 -31.49 -10.01
CA ARG A 69 14.06 -30.58 -11.13
C ARG A 69 13.55 -29.17 -10.81
N THR A 70 12.32 -29.05 -10.30
CA THR A 70 11.72 -27.77 -9.95
C THR A 70 12.47 -27.10 -8.80
N ARG A 71 13.00 -27.85 -7.83
CA ARG A 71 13.86 -27.34 -6.76
C ARG A 71 15.08 -26.60 -7.30
N ARG A 72 15.75 -27.18 -8.31
CA ARG A 72 16.88 -26.56 -9.01
C ARG A 72 16.46 -25.37 -9.87
N GLU A 73 15.33 -25.47 -10.58
CA GLU A 73 14.80 -24.37 -11.38
C GLU A 73 14.41 -23.14 -10.51
N MET A 74 13.97 -23.38 -9.27
CA MET A 74 13.72 -22.33 -8.27
C MET A 74 14.99 -21.83 -7.57
N GLY A 75 16.16 -22.41 -7.85
CA GLY A 75 17.45 -22.06 -7.23
C GLY A 75 17.53 -22.37 -5.74
N LEU A 76 16.68 -23.27 -5.24
CA LEU A 76 16.61 -23.61 -3.81
C LEU A 76 17.79 -24.48 -3.33
N ASP A 77 18.57 -25.00 -4.28
CA ASP A 77 19.82 -25.72 -4.06
C ASP A 77 21.05 -24.80 -3.89
N LEU A 78 20.90 -23.50 -4.18
CA LEU A 78 21.97 -22.51 -4.07
C LEU A 78 22.17 -22.03 -2.61
N PRO A 79 23.36 -21.51 -2.25
CA PRO A 79 23.56 -20.82 -0.98
C PRO A 79 22.56 -19.66 -0.78
N LEU A 80 22.12 -19.44 0.46
CA LEU A 80 21.09 -18.42 0.78
C LEU A 80 21.42 -17.01 0.28
N ILE A 81 22.70 -16.64 0.26
CA ILE A 81 23.16 -15.34 -0.23
C ILE A 81 22.90 -15.21 -1.74
N GLU A 82 23.15 -16.25 -2.51
CA GLU A 82 22.87 -16.28 -3.95
C GLU A 82 21.37 -16.26 -4.23
N GLN A 83 20.59 -17.03 -3.46
CA GLN A 83 19.13 -16.99 -3.54
C GLN A 83 18.58 -15.58 -3.27
N PHE A 84 19.11 -14.90 -2.26
CA PHE A 84 18.70 -13.53 -1.93
C PHE A 84 19.09 -12.55 -3.04
N TYR A 85 20.30 -12.66 -3.60
CA TYR A 85 20.72 -11.83 -4.72
C TYR A 85 19.81 -12.01 -5.95
N ILE A 86 19.47 -13.26 -6.31
CA ILE A 86 18.53 -13.56 -7.39
C ILE A 86 17.15 -12.97 -7.09
N TYR A 87 16.66 -13.10 -5.85
CA TYR A 87 15.39 -12.54 -5.41
C TYR A 87 15.35 -11.01 -5.56
N VAL A 88 16.39 -10.31 -5.08
CA VAL A 88 16.51 -8.85 -5.22
C VAL A 88 16.58 -8.44 -6.68
N LYS A 89 17.41 -9.13 -7.50
CA LYS A 89 17.53 -8.86 -8.93
C LYS A 89 16.19 -9.02 -9.65
N ASN A 90 15.44 -10.07 -9.35
CA ASN A 90 14.13 -10.31 -9.95
C ASN A 90 13.13 -9.22 -9.54
N ALA A 91 13.08 -8.88 -8.24
CA ALA A 91 12.21 -7.82 -7.73
C ALA A 91 12.50 -6.45 -8.39
N LEU A 92 13.77 -6.10 -8.57
CA LEU A 92 14.17 -4.87 -9.26
C LEU A 92 13.79 -4.84 -10.75
N ASN A 93 13.67 -6.00 -11.40
CA ASN A 93 13.16 -6.12 -12.77
C ASN A 93 11.62 -6.23 -12.83
N GLY A 94 10.92 -6.07 -11.71
CA GLY A 94 9.46 -6.20 -11.63
C GLY A 94 8.96 -7.65 -11.68
N ASN A 95 9.85 -8.64 -11.55
CA ASN A 95 9.48 -10.05 -11.43
C ASN A 95 9.41 -10.45 -9.96
N PHE A 96 8.20 -10.52 -9.41
CA PHE A 96 7.94 -10.93 -8.04
C PHE A 96 7.64 -12.44 -7.89
N GLY A 97 7.75 -13.20 -8.99
CA GLY A 97 7.44 -14.63 -9.02
C GLY A 97 5.94 -14.94 -9.14
N ILE A 98 5.60 -16.18 -8.83
CA ILE A 98 4.23 -16.72 -8.87
C ILE A 98 3.69 -16.79 -7.44
N SER A 99 2.43 -16.39 -7.28
CA SER A 99 1.71 -16.48 -6.01
C SER A 99 1.36 -17.94 -5.71
N VAL A 100 1.63 -18.37 -4.48
CA VAL A 100 1.27 -19.73 -4.02
C VAL A 100 -0.23 -19.88 -3.70
N LEU A 101 -0.98 -18.77 -3.62
CA LEU A 101 -2.42 -18.79 -3.35
C LEU A 101 -3.24 -18.78 -4.65
N THR A 102 -2.87 -17.91 -5.58
CA THR A 102 -3.65 -17.64 -6.80
C THR A 102 -3.06 -18.31 -8.03
N THR A 103 -1.83 -18.82 -7.94
CA THR A 103 -1.07 -19.42 -9.06
C THR A 103 -0.78 -18.44 -10.21
N ASN A 104 -1.08 -17.16 -10.03
CA ASN A 104 -0.81 -16.10 -11.00
C ASN A 104 0.56 -15.45 -10.74
N PRO A 105 1.15 -14.77 -11.75
CA PRO A 105 2.23 -13.83 -11.49
C PRO A 105 1.79 -12.79 -10.46
N VAL A 106 2.59 -12.59 -9.41
CA VAL A 106 2.27 -11.66 -8.31
C VAL A 106 2.01 -10.24 -8.82
N MET A 107 2.73 -9.82 -9.86
CA MET A 107 2.53 -8.53 -10.52
C MET A 107 1.11 -8.37 -11.09
N THR A 108 0.50 -9.44 -11.61
CA THR A 108 -0.87 -9.40 -12.12
C THR A 108 -1.87 -9.15 -11.00
N ASP A 109 -1.72 -9.83 -9.87
CA ASP A 109 -2.59 -9.63 -8.71
C ASP A 109 -2.43 -8.23 -8.11
N ILE A 110 -1.18 -7.72 -8.02
CA ILE A 110 -0.91 -6.35 -7.60
C ILE A 110 -1.61 -5.36 -8.53
N ARG A 111 -1.45 -5.47 -9.85
CA ARG A 111 -2.09 -4.56 -10.82
C ARG A 111 -3.61 -4.59 -10.73
N ARG A 112 -4.20 -5.74 -10.40
CA ARG A 112 -5.65 -5.88 -10.22
C ARG A 112 -6.14 -5.19 -8.94
N ALA A 113 -5.39 -5.27 -7.84
CA ALA A 113 -5.81 -4.75 -6.53
C ALA A 113 -5.38 -3.29 -6.28
N LEU A 114 -4.31 -2.82 -6.92
CA LEU A 114 -3.71 -1.51 -6.70
C LEU A 114 -4.68 -0.34 -6.96
N PRO A 115 -5.46 -0.31 -8.06
CA PRO A 115 -6.39 0.77 -8.32
C PRO A 115 -7.42 0.93 -7.21
N ALA A 116 -8.04 -0.17 -6.80
CA ALA A 116 -9.04 -0.19 -5.72
C ALA A 116 -8.49 0.35 -4.40
N THR A 117 -7.29 -0.09 -4.04
CA THR A 117 -6.60 0.33 -2.81
C THR A 117 -6.27 1.81 -2.87
N THR A 118 -5.82 2.29 -4.03
CA THR A 118 -5.45 3.69 -4.24
C THR A 118 -6.68 4.60 -4.18
N GLU A 119 -7.79 4.23 -4.82
CA GLU A 119 -9.08 4.94 -4.72
C GLU A 119 -9.54 5.03 -3.27
N LEU A 120 -9.58 3.90 -2.57
CA LEU A 120 -10.04 3.83 -1.19
C LEU A 120 -9.16 4.66 -0.25
N ALA A 121 -7.84 4.52 -0.34
CA ALA A 121 -6.90 5.25 0.50
C ALA A 121 -6.96 6.76 0.23
N THR A 122 -7.07 7.16 -1.04
CA THR A 122 -7.15 8.58 -1.42
C THR A 122 -8.44 9.20 -0.92
N LEU A 123 -9.60 8.58 -1.19
CA LEU A 123 -10.89 9.10 -0.73
C LEU A 123 -10.99 9.10 0.80
N GLY A 124 -10.56 8.03 1.46
CA GLY A 124 -10.53 7.97 2.92
C GLY A 124 -9.67 9.07 3.54
N THR A 125 -8.51 9.34 2.94
CA THR A 125 -7.61 10.43 3.37
C THR A 125 -8.24 11.79 3.13
N LEU A 126 -8.85 12.02 1.97
CA LEU A 126 -9.51 13.29 1.65
C LEU A 126 -10.68 13.57 2.59
N ILE A 127 -11.56 12.59 2.79
CA ILE A 127 -12.70 12.70 3.72
C ILE A 127 -12.18 12.91 5.15
N GLY A 128 -11.21 12.08 5.58
CA GLY A 128 -10.62 12.18 6.91
C GLY A 128 -9.95 13.53 7.17
N ALA A 129 -9.23 14.08 6.19
CA ALA A 129 -8.63 15.40 6.28
C ALA A 129 -9.68 16.52 6.27
N LEU A 130 -10.68 16.41 5.38
CA LEU A 130 -11.75 17.39 5.20
C LEU A 130 -12.55 17.60 6.50
N PHE A 131 -12.84 16.55 7.25
CA PHE A 131 -13.57 16.66 8.51
C PHE A 131 -12.65 16.72 9.73
N GLY A 132 -11.60 15.90 9.76
CA GLY A 132 -10.70 15.76 10.91
C GLY A 132 -9.86 17.01 11.17
N VAL A 133 -9.33 17.65 10.13
CA VAL A 133 -8.49 18.86 10.30
C VAL A 133 -9.32 20.03 10.83
N PRO A 134 -10.47 20.41 10.23
CA PRO A 134 -11.29 21.49 10.78
C PRO A 134 -11.80 21.22 12.20
N LEU A 135 -12.25 20.00 12.49
CA LEU A 135 -12.70 19.63 13.84
C LEU A 135 -11.56 19.71 14.86
N GLY A 136 -10.37 19.23 14.49
CA GLY A 136 -9.17 19.33 15.34
C GLY A 136 -8.76 20.77 15.60
N VAL A 137 -8.76 21.62 14.56
CA VAL A 137 -8.48 23.06 14.71
C VAL A 137 -9.54 23.74 15.58
N LEU A 138 -10.83 23.43 15.38
CA LEU A 138 -11.92 24.01 16.17
C LEU A 138 -11.82 23.63 17.65
N ALA A 139 -11.50 22.37 17.95
CA ALA A 139 -11.27 21.91 19.32
C ALA A 139 -10.07 22.60 19.97
N ALA A 140 -8.99 22.81 19.22
CA ALA A 140 -7.80 23.52 19.70
C ALA A 140 -8.07 25.00 20.00
N VAL A 141 -8.81 25.69 19.12
CA VAL A 141 -9.17 27.11 19.29
C VAL A 141 -10.16 27.29 20.44
N LYS A 142 -11.14 26.38 20.58
CA LYS A 142 -12.14 26.41 21.66
C LYS A 142 -11.79 25.47 22.81
N ARG A 143 -10.52 25.43 23.19
CA ARG A 143 -10.01 24.56 24.25
C ARG A 143 -10.83 24.69 25.54
N GLY A 144 -11.22 23.56 26.13
CA GLY A 144 -12.01 23.51 27.37
C GLY A 144 -13.52 23.75 27.18
N SER A 145 -13.98 23.98 25.95
CA SER A 145 -15.41 24.05 25.64
C SER A 145 -16.02 22.65 25.45
N LEU A 146 -17.36 22.58 25.44
CA LEU A 146 -18.08 21.35 25.10
C LEU A 146 -17.72 20.80 23.71
N ILE A 147 -17.40 21.69 22.75
CA ILE A 147 -17.02 21.29 21.39
C ILE A 147 -15.68 20.54 21.42
N ASP A 148 -14.70 21.06 22.16
CA ASP A 148 -13.40 20.40 22.36
C ASP A 148 -13.59 19.01 22.97
N GLN A 149 -14.44 18.90 24.00
CA GLN A 149 -14.68 17.63 24.67
C GLN A 149 -15.39 16.60 23.78
N ILE A 150 -16.39 17.02 22.99
CA ILE A 150 -17.05 16.14 22.01
C ILE A 150 -16.06 15.64 20.96
N VAL A 151 -15.26 16.53 20.38
CA VAL A 151 -14.26 16.17 19.36
C VAL A 151 -13.24 15.18 19.93
N ARG A 152 -12.77 15.38 21.16
CA ARG A 152 -11.87 14.45 21.85
C ARG A 152 -12.49 13.08 22.06
N ILE A 153 -13.75 13.01 22.49
CA ILE A 153 -14.45 11.73 22.68
C ILE A 153 -14.58 10.98 21.35
N ILE A 154 -15.01 11.68 20.30
CA ILE A 154 -15.12 11.09 18.96
C ILE A 154 -13.75 10.58 18.47
N GLY A 155 -12.70 11.40 18.62
CA GLY A 155 -11.34 11.02 18.27
C GLY A 155 -10.82 9.81 19.07
N LEU A 156 -11.14 9.76 20.36
CA LEU A 156 -10.76 8.64 21.23
C LEU A 156 -11.47 7.34 20.81
N ILE A 157 -12.76 7.40 20.50
CA ILE A 157 -13.52 6.24 20.00
C ILE A 157 -12.91 5.78 18.67
N GLY A 158 -12.69 6.68 17.72
CA GLY A 158 -12.13 6.33 16.42
C GLY A 158 -10.73 5.70 16.52
N TYR A 159 -9.91 6.14 17.48
CA TYR A 159 -8.58 5.59 17.70
C TYR A 159 -8.57 4.28 18.51
N SER A 160 -9.48 4.14 19.48
CA SER A 160 -9.46 3.02 20.43
C SER A 160 -10.22 1.79 19.94
N VAL A 161 -11.15 1.97 19.02
CA VAL A 161 -11.97 0.88 18.51
C VAL A 161 -11.24 0.17 17.35
N PRO A 162 -11.20 -1.18 17.34
CA PRO A 162 -10.60 -1.91 16.23
C PRO A 162 -11.23 -1.55 14.88
N ILE A 163 -10.39 -1.27 13.88
CA ILE A 163 -10.82 -0.83 12.54
C ILE A 163 -11.80 -1.83 11.89
N PHE A 164 -11.54 -3.14 12.03
CA PHE A 164 -12.44 -4.16 11.48
C PHE A 164 -13.85 -4.08 12.08
N TRP A 165 -13.96 -3.75 13.37
CA TRP A 165 -15.25 -3.64 14.06
C TRP A 165 -16.02 -2.42 13.60
N LEU A 166 -15.34 -1.28 13.43
CA LEU A 166 -15.92 -0.08 12.80
C LEU A 166 -16.39 -0.39 11.38
N GLY A 167 -15.60 -1.14 10.60
CA GLY A 167 -15.99 -1.60 9.26
C GLY A 167 -17.27 -2.43 9.27
N LEU A 168 -17.39 -3.39 10.20
CA LEU A 168 -18.59 -4.21 10.35
C LEU A 168 -19.81 -3.39 10.76
N LEU A 169 -19.67 -2.47 11.72
CA LEU A 169 -20.77 -1.58 12.10
C LEU A 169 -21.18 -0.64 10.97
N ALA A 170 -20.22 -0.13 10.19
CA ALA A 170 -20.50 0.67 9.02
C ALA A 170 -21.30 -0.13 7.98
N LEU A 171 -20.97 -1.41 7.76
CA LEU A 171 -21.77 -2.28 6.90
C LEU A 171 -23.19 -2.49 7.47
N VAL A 172 -23.35 -2.72 8.77
CA VAL A 172 -24.70 -2.86 9.36
C VAL A 172 -25.50 -1.57 9.19
N LEU A 173 -24.89 -0.42 9.45
CA LEU A 173 -25.58 0.86 9.41
C LEU A 173 -25.84 1.33 7.97
N PHE A 174 -24.79 1.48 7.16
CA PHE A 174 -24.88 2.09 5.83
C PHE A 174 -25.36 1.12 4.75
N TYR A 175 -24.93 -0.15 4.80
CA TYR A 175 -25.43 -1.16 3.87
C TYR A 175 -26.76 -1.72 4.37
N ALA A 176 -26.81 -2.43 5.49
CA ALA A 176 -28.01 -3.19 5.86
C ALA A 176 -29.22 -2.35 6.31
N LYS A 177 -29.01 -1.25 7.06
CA LYS A 177 -30.11 -0.42 7.59
C LYS A 177 -30.49 0.75 6.69
N LEU A 178 -29.51 1.58 6.32
CA LEU A 178 -29.74 2.83 5.59
C LEU A 178 -29.78 2.63 4.07
N GLN A 179 -29.20 1.54 3.55
CA GLN A 179 -29.09 1.27 2.11
C GLN A 179 -28.43 2.44 1.33
N TRP A 180 -27.48 3.14 1.97
CA TRP A 180 -26.73 4.25 1.36
C TRP A 180 -25.59 3.77 0.47
N VAL A 181 -25.09 2.56 0.70
CA VAL A 181 -23.99 1.96 -0.05
C VAL A 181 -24.40 0.58 -0.53
N ALA A 182 -23.82 0.15 -1.65
CA ALA A 182 -24.08 -1.15 -2.27
C ALA A 182 -23.41 -2.32 -1.52
N PHE A 183 -23.56 -3.53 -2.07
CA PHE A 183 -22.94 -4.77 -1.59
C PHE A 183 -21.44 -4.57 -1.21
N PRO A 184 -20.92 -5.28 -0.17
CA PRO A 184 -19.51 -5.23 0.24
C PRO A 184 -18.56 -5.87 -0.79
N ALA A 185 -18.48 -5.25 -1.96
CA ALA A 185 -17.50 -5.43 -3.02
C ALA A 185 -17.18 -4.05 -3.61
N ARG A 186 -16.34 -4.00 -4.66
CA ARG A 186 -16.05 -2.72 -5.34
C ARG A 186 -17.27 -2.13 -6.07
N LEU A 187 -18.14 -3.00 -6.58
CA LEU A 187 -19.40 -2.64 -7.27
C LEU A 187 -20.49 -3.62 -6.89
N ASP A 188 -21.73 -3.18 -6.98
CA ASP A 188 -22.87 -4.08 -6.98
C ASP A 188 -22.85 -4.96 -8.23
N VAL A 189 -23.34 -6.19 -8.11
CA VAL A 189 -23.47 -7.15 -9.22
C VAL A 189 -24.36 -6.57 -10.33
N VAL A 190 -25.35 -5.75 -9.96
CA VAL A 190 -26.24 -5.09 -10.93
C VAL A 190 -25.48 -4.10 -11.84
N TYR A 191 -24.40 -3.49 -11.33
CA TYR A 191 -23.63 -2.47 -12.03
C TYR A 191 -22.33 -2.99 -12.65
N GLU A 192 -21.98 -4.26 -12.44
CA GLU A 192 -20.72 -4.85 -12.90
C GLU A 192 -20.53 -4.77 -14.42
N TYR A 193 -21.64 -4.74 -15.17
CA TYR A 193 -21.66 -4.66 -16.63
C TYR A 193 -22.12 -3.30 -17.17
N THR A 194 -22.24 -2.27 -16.31
CA THR A 194 -22.70 -0.93 -16.74
C THR A 194 -21.59 -0.12 -17.42
N PHE A 195 -20.32 -0.40 -17.12
CA PHE A 195 -19.18 0.23 -17.79
C PHE A 195 -18.06 -0.78 -18.03
N THR A 196 -17.12 -0.40 -18.89
CA THR A 196 -15.94 -1.21 -19.18
C THR A 196 -14.73 -0.69 -18.39
N PRO A 197 -14.09 -1.49 -17.52
CA PRO A 197 -12.88 -1.05 -16.83
C PRO A 197 -11.71 -0.87 -17.81
N ILE A 198 -11.20 0.35 -17.95
CA ILE A 198 -10.07 0.68 -18.84
C ILE A 198 -8.79 0.81 -18.00
N THR A 199 -8.84 1.64 -16.95
CA THR A 199 -7.70 1.90 -16.08
C THR A 199 -7.71 1.01 -14.84
N GLY A 200 -8.87 0.43 -14.51
CA GLY A 200 -9.10 -0.32 -13.28
C GLY A 200 -9.49 0.58 -12.10
N PHE A 201 -9.40 1.91 -12.24
CA PHE A 201 -9.97 2.90 -11.33
C PHE A 201 -11.44 3.09 -11.68
N TYR A 202 -12.34 2.49 -10.92
CA TYR A 202 -13.75 2.45 -11.25
C TYR A 202 -14.41 3.84 -11.21
N LEU A 203 -13.92 4.74 -10.35
CA LEU A 203 -14.42 6.12 -10.29
C LEU A 203 -14.01 6.94 -11.52
N LEU A 204 -12.82 6.70 -12.04
CA LEU A 204 -12.33 7.36 -13.24
C LEU A 204 -13.00 6.75 -14.48
N ASP A 205 -13.04 5.43 -14.55
CA ASP A 205 -13.59 4.68 -15.68
C ASP A 205 -15.09 4.97 -15.85
N SER A 206 -15.86 5.09 -14.76
CA SER A 206 -17.27 5.48 -14.81
C SER A 206 -17.43 6.94 -15.24
N ALA A 207 -16.69 7.88 -14.64
CA ALA A 207 -16.76 9.29 -15.00
C ALA A 207 -16.41 9.58 -16.47
N MET A 208 -15.55 8.75 -17.09
CA MET A 208 -15.22 8.84 -18.51
C MET A 208 -16.32 8.30 -19.43
N GLN A 209 -17.17 7.40 -18.94
CA GLN A 209 -18.19 6.69 -19.74
C GLN A 209 -19.61 7.24 -19.55
N GLY A 210 -19.84 8.10 -18.55
CA GLY A 210 -21.12 8.76 -18.26
C GLY A 210 -21.94 8.03 -17.21
#